data_AF-A0A843EAX5-F1
#
_entry.id   AF-A0A843EAX5-F1
#
_cell.length_a   1.000
_cell.length_b   1.000
_cell.length_c   1.000
_cell.angle_alpha   90.00
_cell.angle_beta   90.00
_cell.angle_gamma   90.00
#
_symmetry.space_group_name_H-M   'P 1'
#
loop_
_entity.id
_entity.type
_entity.pdbx_description
1 polymer ?
#
loop_
_entity_poly.entity_id
_entity_poly.type
_entity_poly.pdbx_seq_one_letter_code
_entity_poly.pdbx_strand_id
1 'polypeptide(L)'
;MTDAKGIMERFIRDYYGMFGKFKIDEDSDESYATASSPDGDSTSMVGLEISTNADSDFESKCDFIKTKQKRLGPMGNAESFIYPSGFDEHYGVILNYDIHGKKGGFFYYTGRKGCLTVSIQAYHTQAMEAIPESERNALIDAVFSAIKR
;
A
#
# COMPACT_ATOMS: atom_id res chain seq x y z
N MET A 1 -17.42 17.55 0.98
CA MET A 1 -16.93 16.61 -0.04
C MET A 1 -15.68 16.00 0.53
N THR A 2 -15.55 14.67 0.55
CA THR A 2 -14.31 14.03 0.95
C THR A 2 -13.35 14.11 -0.24
N ASP A 3 -12.43 15.07 -0.22
CA ASP A 3 -11.39 15.17 -1.23
C ASP A 3 -10.22 14.21 -0.89
N ALA A 4 -9.60 13.65 -1.93
CA ALA A 4 -8.50 12.68 -1.76
C ALA A 4 -7.35 13.26 -0.94
N LYS A 5 -7.04 14.54 -1.15
CA LYS A 5 -6.01 15.28 -0.43
C LYS A 5 -6.28 15.32 1.08
N GLY A 6 -7.49 15.67 1.50
CA GLY A 6 -7.83 15.73 2.92
C GLY A 6 -7.78 14.36 3.59
N ILE A 7 -8.09 13.27 2.88
CA ILE A 7 -7.91 11.90 3.39
C ILE A 7 -6.41 11.61 3.54
N MET A 8 -5.61 11.95 2.53
CA MET A 8 -4.17 11.74 2.54
C MET A 8 -3.50 12.48 3.70
N GLU A 9 -3.82 13.77 3.89
CA GLU A 9 -3.32 14.57 5.02
C GLU A 9 -3.69 13.96 6.38
N ARG A 10 -4.92 13.45 6.52
CA ARG A 10 -5.36 12.74 7.73
C ARG A 10 -4.56 11.46 7.95
N PHE A 11 -4.36 10.66 6.90
CA PHE A 11 -3.53 9.46 6.95
C PHE A 11 -2.10 9.78 7.39
N ILE A 12 -1.45 10.76 6.75
CA ILE A 12 -0.06 11.15 7.05
C ILE A 12 0.09 11.60 8.50
N ARG A 13 -0.88 12.36 9.02
CA ARG A 13 -0.85 12.86 10.40
C ARG A 13 -1.03 11.74 11.42
N ASP A 14 -1.91 10.78 11.13
CA ASP A 14 -2.40 9.82 12.11
C ASP A 14 -1.66 8.45 12.01
N TYR A 15 -0.98 8.14 10.90
CA TYR A 15 -0.25 6.89 10.72
C TYR A 15 1.05 6.87 11.54
N TYR A 16 1.19 5.84 12.37
CA TYR A 16 2.37 5.57 13.18
C TYR A 16 2.75 4.08 13.05
N GLY A 17 3.58 3.77 12.05
CA GLY A 17 4.02 2.40 11.75
C GLY A 17 5.47 2.35 11.26
N MET A 18 5.92 1.17 10.83
CA MET A 18 7.34 0.91 10.55
C MET A 18 7.94 1.73 9.39
N PHE A 19 7.12 2.24 8.48
CA PHE A 19 7.58 2.89 7.25
C PHE A 19 7.98 4.36 7.43
N GLY A 20 7.88 4.90 8.66
CA GLY A 20 8.24 6.27 8.97
C GLY A 20 7.17 7.28 8.54
N LYS A 21 7.58 8.53 8.37
CA LYS A 21 6.66 9.62 8.00
C LYS A 21 6.46 9.67 6.50
N PHE A 22 5.19 9.58 6.09
CA PHE A 22 4.78 9.82 4.72
C PHE A 22 4.90 11.30 4.33
N LYS A 23 5.21 11.55 3.07
CA LYS A 23 5.17 12.87 2.44
C LYS A 23 4.33 12.78 1.17
N ILE A 24 3.51 13.80 0.94
CA ILE A 24 2.81 13.95 -0.34
C ILE A 24 3.87 14.21 -1.41
N ASP A 25 3.75 13.53 -2.53
CA ASP A 25 4.60 13.78 -3.69
C ASP A 25 4.15 15.08 -4.37
N GLU A 26 4.99 16.11 -4.33
CA GLU A 26 4.67 17.45 -4.88
C GLU A 26 4.56 17.44 -6.41
N ASP A 27 5.14 16.44 -7.09
CA ASP A 27 5.09 16.26 -8.54
C ASP A 27 3.96 15.32 -8.99
N SER A 28 3.25 14.69 -8.05
CA SER A 28 2.09 13.83 -8.32
C SER A 28 0.79 14.62 -8.15
N ASP A 29 -0.29 14.14 -8.77
CA ASP A 29 -1.63 14.58 -8.37
C ASP A 29 -1.76 14.34 -6.85
N GLU A 30 -2.31 15.29 -6.09
CA GLU A 30 -2.27 15.39 -4.61
C GLU A 30 -2.88 14.19 -3.83
N SER A 31 -3.17 13.10 -4.55
CA SER A 31 -3.63 11.78 -4.13
C SER A 31 -2.51 10.78 -3.81
N TYR A 32 -1.23 11.12 -4.01
CA TYR A 32 -0.11 10.18 -3.81
C TYR A 32 0.83 10.61 -2.67
N ALA A 33 1.18 9.65 -1.81
CA ALA A 33 2.17 9.86 -0.75
C ALA A 33 3.16 8.70 -0.70
N THR A 34 4.42 9.03 -0.38
CA THR A 34 5.47 8.04 -0.18
C THR A 34 6.13 8.16 1.17
N ALA A 35 6.56 7.03 1.71
CA ALA A 35 7.46 6.98 2.86
C ALA A 35 8.68 6.12 2.53
N SER A 36 9.84 6.59 2.98
CA SER A 36 11.12 5.89 2.91
C SER A 36 11.71 5.83 4.31
N SER A 37 12.43 4.75 4.63
CA SER A 37 13.06 4.55 5.95
C SER A 37 13.89 5.79 6.36
N PRO A 38 13.79 6.25 7.63
CA PRO A 38 14.52 7.43 8.12
C PRO A 38 16.04 7.29 8.08
N ASP A 39 16.55 6.06 7.98
CA ASP A 39 17.97 5.76 8.07
C ASP A 39 18.74 6.04 6.76
N GLY A 40 18.04 6.48 5.70
CA GLY A 40 18.64 6.84 4.41
C GLY A 40 19.05 5.66 3.54
N ASP A 41 19.12 4.45 4.10
CA ASP A 41 19.14 3.21 3.32
C ASP A 41 17.74 2.95 2.75
N SER A 42 17.69 2.69 1.45
CA SER A 42 16.49 2.44 0.64
C SER A 42 15.80 1.11 0.99
N THR A 43 15.70 0.77 2.27
CA THR A 43 15.34 -0.53 2.79
C THR A 43 13.84 -0.79 2.64
N SER A 44 13.02 0.26 2.77
CA SER A 44 11.57 0.21 2.69
C SER A 44 11.02 1.38 1.91
N MET A 45 10.08 1.12 1.00
CA MET A 45 9.33 2.15 0.30
C MET A 45 7.84 1.79 0.33
N VAL A 46 7.00 2.74 0.72
CA VAL A 46 5.55 2.59 0.59
C VAL A 46 5.01 3.74 -0.23
N GLY A 47 4.23 3.41 -1.25
CA GLY A 47 3.37 4.33 -1.97
C GLY A 47 1.92 4.09 -1.57
N LEU A 48 1.22 5.17 -1.23
CA LEU A 48 -0.22 5.21 -1.01
C LEU A 48 -0.86 6.14 -2.04
N GLU A 49 -1.93 5.68 -2.65
CA GLU A 49 -2.71 6.44 -3.63
C GLU A 49 -4.20 6.41 -3.26
N ILE A 50 -4.86 7.55 -3.35
CA ILE A 50 -6.30 7.69 -3.09
C ILE A 50 -6.98 8.39 -4.27
N SER A 51 -7.82 7.67 -5.01
CA SER A 51 -8.59 8.21 -6.13
C SER A 51 -10.07 8.40 -5.78
N THR A 52 -10.69 9.41 -6.37
CA THR A 52 -12.15 9.66 -6.32
C THR A 52 -12.90 9.11 -7.55
N ASN A 53 -12.20 8.45 -8.48
CA ASN A 53 -12.79 7.81 -9.66
C ASN A 53 -12.85 6.29 -9.48
N ALA A 54 -13.72 5.84 -8.56
CA ALA A 54 -13.63 4.47 -8.02
C ALA A 54 -13.79 3.33 -9.03
N ASP A 55 -14.73 3.42 -9.96
CA ASP A 55 -15.15 2.26 -10.74
C ASP A 55 -14.12 1.85 -11.81
N SER A 56 -13.54 2.80 -12.55
CA SER A 56 -12.45 2.49 -13.49
C SER A 56 -11.14 2.17 -12.78
N ASP A 57 -10.91 2.79 -11.62
CA ASP A 57 -9.61 2.70 -10.96
C ASP A 57 -9.47 1.40 -10.21
N PHE A 58 -10.52 0.89 -9.55
CA PHE A 58 -10.41 -0.35 -8.81
C PHE A 58 -10.07 -1.54 -9.71
N GLU A 59 -10.75 -1.70 -10.85
CA GLU A 59 -10.45 -2.78 -11.82
C GLU A 59 -9.04 -2.62 -12.40
N SER A 60 -8.67 -1.39 -12.77
CA SER A 60 -7.32 -1.07 -13.28
C SER A 60 -6.22 -1.41 -12.26
N LYS A 61 -6.41 -1.07 -10.98
CA LYS A 61 -5.47 -1.42 -9.90
C LYS A 61 -5.43 -2.92 -9.66
N CYS A 62 -6.56 -3.62 -9.72
CA CYS A 62 -6.59 -5.09 -9.64
C CYS A 62 -5.75 -5.73 -10.75
N ASP A 63 -5.90 -5.27 -11.99
CA ASP A 63 -5.15 -5.80 -13.14
C ASP A 63 -3.66 -5.43 -13.09
N PHE A 64 -3.34 -4.24 -12.57
CA PHE A 64 -1.96 -3.88 -12.24
C PHE A 64 -1.35 -4.86 -11.23
N ILE A 65 -2.05 -5.18 -10.15
CA ILE A 65 -1.57 -6.12 -9.12
C ILE A 65 -1.37 -7.51 -9.72
N LYS A 66 -2.32 -8.03 -10.51
CA LYS A 66 -2.18 -9.32 -11.22
C LYS A 66 -0.96 -9.32 -12.15
N THR A 67 -0.68 -8.20 -12.82
CA THR A 67 0.50 -8.06 -13.69
C THR A 67 1.80 -8.09 -12.88
N LYS A 68 1.83 -7.39 -11.74
CA LYS A 68 2.97 -7.45 -10.81
C LYS A 68 3.16 -8.86 -10.25
N GLN A 69 2.09 -9.54 -9.87
CA GLN A 69 2.11 -10.92 -9.40
C GLN A 69 2.80 -11.85 -10.42
N LYS A 70 2.39 -11.78 -11.70
CA LYS A 70 3.02 -12.57 -12.78
C LYS A 70 4.50 -12.23 -12.95
N ARG A 71 4.85 -10.95 -12.90
CA ARG A 71 6.24 -10.49 -13.06
C ARG A 71 7.14 -10.90 -11.89
N LEU A 72 6.60 -10.92 -10.67
CA LEU A 72 7.33 -11.26 -9.46
C LEU A 72 7.36 -12.77 -9.18
N GLY A 73 6.53 -13.58 -9.86
CA GLY A 73 6.49 -15.04 -9.70
C GLY A 73 7.86 -15.75 -9.76
N PRO A 74 8.84 -15.33 -10.59
CA PRO A 74 10.18 -15.91 -10.55
C PRO A 74 10.97 -15.63 -9.26
N MET A 75 10.58 -14.62 -8.48
CA MET A 75 11.23 -14.23 -7.22
C MET A 75 10.64 -14.94 -5.99
N GLY A 76 9.49 -15.61 -6.12
CA GLY A 76 8.85 -16.31 -5.02
C GLY A 76 7.37 -16.59 -5.28
N ASN A 77 6.73 -17.26 -4.32
CA ASN A 77 5.30 -17.56 -4.40
C ASN A 77 4.49 -16.35 -3.92
N ALA A 78 3.81 -15.70 -4.86
CA ALA A 78 2.87 -14.64 -4.52
C ALA A 78 1.56 -15.25 -4.01
N GLU A 79 1.12 -14.80 -2.84
CA GLU A 79 -0.07 -15.27 -2.14
C GLU A 79 -1.15 -14.20 -2.16
N SER A 80 -2.41 -14.63 -2.32
CA SER A 80 -3.55 -13.73 -2.15
C SER A 80 -3.66 -13.27 -0.71
N PHE A 81 -3.94 -11.99 -0.52
CA PHE A 81 -4.13 -11.38 0.78
C PHE A 81 -5.57 -10.87 0.91
N ILE A 82 -6.21 -11.24 2.01
CA ILE A 82 -7.59 -10.85 2.35
C ILE A 82 -7.55 -10.23 3.74
N TYR A 83 -8.06 -9.01 3.87
CA TYR A 83 -8.16 -8.32 5.15
C TYR A 83 -9.50 -7.57 5.24
N PRO A 84 -10.40 -7.97 6.17
CA PRO A 84 -11.74 -7.40 6.28
C PRO A 84 -11.69 -6.01 6.94
N SER A 85 -11.33 -5.00 6.15
CA SER A 85 -11.09 -3.62 6.58
C SER A 85 -12.29 -2.68 6.35
N GLY A 86 -13.48 -3.22 6.09
CA GLY A 86 -14.72 -2.44 5.89
C GLY A 86 -14.83 -1.72 4.55
N PHE A 87 -13.88 -1.94 3.64
CA PHE A 87 -14.04 -1.67 2.20
C PHE A 87 -15.14 -2.55 1.59
N ASP A 88 -15.80 -2.04 0.57
CA ASP A 88 -16.89 -2.73 -0.11
C ASP A 88 -16.33 -3.85 -1.01
N GLU A 89 -15.20 -3.58 -1.66
CA GLU A 89 -14.41 -4.54 -2.43
C GLU A 89 -12.93 -4.35 -2.14
N HIS A 90 -12.14 -5.42 -2.24
CA HIS A 90 -10.70 -5.37 -2.04
C HIS A 90 -9.99 -6.50 -2.76
N TYR A 91 -8.73 -6.26 -3.12
CA TYR A 91 -7.84 -7.25 -3.68
C TYR A 91 -6.42 -6.99 -3.22
N GLY A 92 -5.75 -8.02 -2.70
CA GLY A 92 -4.39 -7.91 -2.19
C GLY A 92 -3.53 -9.10 -2.59
N VAL A 93 -2.23 -8.83 -2.72
CA VAL A 93 -1.21 -9.84 -2.99
C VAL A 93 0.02 -9.54 -2.14
N ILE A 94 0.59 -10.58 -1.54
CA ILE A 94 1.87 -10.53 -0.84
C ILE A 94 2.84 -11.45 -1.56
N LEU A 95 4.08 -11.02 -1.70
CA LEU A 95 5.18 -11.91 -2.06
C LEU A 95 6.32 -11.65 -1.10
N ASN A 96 6.54 -12.60 -0.20
CA ASN A 96 7.73 -12.64 0.62
C ASN A 96 8.73 -13.59 -0.04
N TYR A 97 9.98 -13.15 -0.18
CA TYR A 97 11.04 -13.95 -0.80
C TYR A 97 12.22 -14.11 0.16
N ASP A 98 12.96 -15.20 -0.03
CA ASP A 98 14.28 -15.43 0.57
C ASP A 98 15.23 -15.82 -0.56
N ILE A 99 16.11 -14.89 -0.94
CA ILE A 99 17.06 -15.07 -2.04
C ILE A 99 18.46 -14.92 -1.44
N HIS A 100 19.22 -16.02 -1.39
CA HIS A 100 20.60 -16.06 -0.88
C HIS A 100 20.75 -15.45 0.53
N GLY A 101 19.79 -15.70 1.44
CA GLY A 101 19.82 -15.18 2.81
C GLY A 101 19.37 -13.73 2.95
N LYS A 102 18.91 -13.10 1.85
CA LYS A 102 18.22 -11.82 1.88
C LYS A 102 16.72 -12.07 1.81
N LYS A 103 16.03 -11.80 2.91
CA LYS A 103 14.57 -11.77 2.91
C LYS A 103 14.05 -10.38 2.57
N GLY A 104 12.94 -10.36 1.86
CA GLY A 104 12.22 -9.15 1.51
C GLY A 104 10.76 -9.46 1.24
N GLY A 105 10.01 -8.39 1.00
CA GLY A 105 8.57 -8.46 0.83
C GLY A 105 8.06 -7.42 -0.15
N PHE A 106 7.18 -7.87 -1.03
CA PHE A 106 6.30 -7.03 -1.82
C PHE A 106 4.90 -7.17 -1.26
N PHE A 107 4.23 -6.05 -1.04
CA PHE A 107 2.83 -6.01 -0.66
C PHE A 107 2.08 -5.06 -1.56
N TYR A 108 1.01 -5.57 -2.15
CA TYR A 108 0.10 -4.82 -2.99
C TYR A 108 -1.31 -4.97 -2.45
N TYR A 109 -2.02 -3.87 -2.34
CA TYR A 109 -3.41 -3.88 -1.90
C TYR A 109 -4.20 -2.78 -2.59
N THR A 110 -5.41 -3.08 -3.00
CA THR A 110 -6.38 -2.07 -3.41
C THR A 110 -7.73 -2.34 -2.76
N GLY A 111 -8.43 -1.28 -2.37
CA GLY A 111 -9.74 -1.35 -1.75
C GLY A 111 -10.65 -0.24 -2.27
N ARG A 112 -11.92 -0.57 -2.50
CA ARG A 112 -12.96 0.37 -2.94
C ARG A 112 -13.93 0.67 -1.79
N LYS A 113 -14.22 1.95 -1.57
CA LYS A 113 -15.23 2.39 -0.60
C LYS A 113 -16.06 3.54 -1.17
N GLY A 114 -17.33 3.27 -1.49
CA GLY A 114 -18.16 4.26 -2.19
C GLY A 114 -17.50 4.73 -3.49
N CYS A 115 -17.27 6.05 -3.62
CA CYS A 115 -16.58 6.64 -4.76
C CYS A 115 -15.05 6.73 -4.62
N LEU A 116 -14.47 6.09 -3.59
CA LEU A 116 -13.03 6.12 -3.36
C LEU A 116 -12.37 4.79 -3.72
N THR A 117 -11.20 4.87 -4.36
CA THR A 117 -10.28 3.75 -4.53
C THR A 117 -8.97 4.05 -3.82
N VAL A 118 -8.55 3.13 -2.97
CA VAL A 118 -7.26 3.16 -2.29
C VAL A 118 -6.34 2.14 -2.95
N SER A 119 -5.08 2.52 -3.15
CA SER A 119 -4.04 1.61 -3.61
C SER A 119 -2.79 1.77 -2.74
N ILE A 120 -2.30 0.67 -2.19
CA ILE A 120 -1.10 0.57 -1.36
C ILE A 120 -0.10 -0.31 -2.09
N GLN A 121 1.13 0.19 -2.21
CA GLN A 121 2.27 -0.57 -2.69
C GLN A 121 3.39 -0.43 -1.67
N ALA A 122 3.72 -1.50 -0.96
CA ALA A 122 4.80 -1.51 0.01
C ALA A 122 5.88 -2.51 -0.42
N TYR A 123 7.12 -2.08 -0.27
CA TYR A 123 8.31 -2.80 -0.69
C TYR A 123 9.31 -2.79 0.45
N HIS A 124 9.89 -3.95 0.74
CA HIS A 124 10.95 -4.08 1.71
C HIS A 124 12.05 -4.98 1.14
N THR A 125 13.26 -4.44 0.96
CA THR A 125 14.28 -5.11 0.13
C THR A 125 15.60 -5.41 0.85
N GLN A 126 15.86 -4.82 2.02
CA GLN A 126 17.18 -4.95 2.67
C GLN A 126 17.20 -5.23 4.19
N ALA A 127 16.08 -5.29 4.93
CA ALA A 127 16.15 -5.55 6.38
C ALA A 127 16.16 -7.04 6.77
N MET A 128 16.44 -7.95 5.83
CA MET A 128 16.42 -9.39 6.08
C MET A 128 15.07 -9.93 6.57
N GLU A 129 13.97 -9.21 6.39
CA GLU A 129 12.64 -9.63 6.83
C GLU A 129 11.54 -9.28 5.82
N ALA A 130 10.44 -10.04 5.89
CA ALA A 130 9.20 -9.74 5.19
C ALA A 130 8.52 -8.52 5.82
N ILE A 131 7.61 -7.86 5.08
CA ILE A 131 6.72 -6.87 5.71
C ILE A 131 5.86 -7.64 6.75
N PRO A 132 5.80 -7.24 8.03
CA PRO A 132 4.99 -7.93 9.03
C PRO A 132 3.50 -7.83 8.73
N GLU A 133 2.72 -8.84 9.14
CA GLU A 133 1.27 -8.81 8.99
C GLU A 133 0.62 -7.65 9.75
N SER A 134 1.07 -7.42 10.98
CA SER A 134 0.61 -6.31 11.81
C SER A 134 0.77 -4.97 11.11
N GLU A 135 1.85 -4.79 10.34
CA GLU A 135 2.10 -3.56 9.61
C GLU A 135 1.18 -3.41 8.40
N ARG A 136 0.99 -4.47 7.62
CA ARG A 136 0.04 -4.43 6.48
C ARG A 136 -1.36 -4.07 6.94
N ASN A 137 -1.80 -4.68 8.04
CA ASN A 137 -3.11 -4.43 8.62
C ASN A 137 -3.20 -2.98 9.16
N ALA A 138 -2.18 -2.51 9.87
CA ALA A 138 -2.12 -1.14 10.37
C ALA A 138 -2.17 -0.08 9.26
N LEU A 139 -1.48 -0.30 8.13
CA LEU A 139 -1.57 0.57 6.96
C LEU A 139 -3.01 0.67 6.44
N ILE A 140 -3.68 -0.47 6.26
CA ILE A 140 -5.05 -0.49 5.75
C ILE A 140 -6.03 0.17 6.73
N ASP A 141 -5.90 -0.13 8.02
CA ASP A 141 -6.74 0.43 9.07
C ASP A 141 -6.57 1.94 9.22
N ALA A 142 -5.34 2.44 9.10
CA ALA A 142 -5.04 3.87 9.14
C ALA A 142 -5.72 4.60 7.98
N VAL A 143 -5.60 4.09 6.75
CA VAL A 143 -6.26 4.69 5.58
C VAL A 143 -7.78 4.63 5.73
N PHE A 144 -8.33 3.50 6.15
CA PHE A 144 -9.77 3.36 6.34
C PHE A 144 -10.31 4.30 7.43
N SER A 145 -9.55 4.49 8.50
CA SER A 145 -9.88 5.46 9.56
C SER A 145 -9.85 6.89 9.05
N ALA A 146 -8.92 7.23 8.15
CA ALA A 146 -8.84 8.55 7.51
C ALA A 146 -10.05 8.82 6.59
N ILE A 147 -10.61 7.78 5.95
CA ILE A 147 -11.82 7.88 5.10
C ILE A 147 -13.09 8.12 5.92
N LYS A 148 -13.21 7.47 7.10
CA LYS A 148 -14.42 7.54 7.95
C LYS A 148 -14.62 8.88 8.66
N ARG A 149 -13.56 9.67 8.80
CA ARG A 149 -13.55 10.96 9.51
C ARG A 149 -13.81 12.12 8.54
#